data_AF-A0A9X7DP97-F1
#
_entry.id   AF-A0A9X7DP97-F1
#
_cell.length_a   1.000
_cell.length_b   1.000
_cell.length_c   1.000
_cell.angle_alpha   90.00
_cell.angle_beta   90.00
_cell.angle_gamma   90.00
#
_symmetry.space_group_name_H-M   'P 1'
#
loop_
_entity.id
_entity.type
_entity.pdbx_description
1 polymer ?
#
loop_
_entity_poly.entity_id
_entity_poly.type
_entity_poly.pdbx_seq_one_letter_code
_entity_poly.pdbx_strand_id
1 'polypeptide(L)'
;MDKPRQGKKETGVIVHSKKNWLSEVMITITTLVVWIYCIIVIAFFISSLTNYNNRYINIIKSYFKMTNHDIRFFILFTILLWIVFYFGLLSWKFYNLKRFGSLRRRSYPKFTTKEDLLNLKLMSEEDYNKLQNSKIIIFEKNPIQGLVNQNKNK
;
A
#
# COMPACT_ATOMS: atom_id res chain seq x y z
N MET A 1 20.26 21.80 -1.11
CA MET A 1 20.98 20.53 -1.36
C MET A 1 20.45 19.51 -0.36
N ASP A 2 19.45 18.74 -0.77
CA ASP A 2 18.71 17.86 0.11
C ASP A 2 19.45 16.52 0.25
N LYS A 3 19.87 16.19 1.48
CA LYS A 3 20.39 14.86 1.80
C LYS A 3 19.26 13.84 1.69
N PRO A 4 19.45 12.71 0.98
CA PRO A 4 18.46 11.64 0.96
C PRO A 4 18.35 11.01 2.36
N ARG A 5 17.13 10.91 2.88
CA ARG A 5 16.80 10.15 4.09
C ARG A 5 17.24 8.69 3.88
N GLN A 6 18.31 8.27 4.55
CA GLN A 6 18.64 6.85 4.67
C GLN A 6 17.56 6.19 5.52
N GLY A 7 16.64 5.50 4.84
CA GLY A 7 15.66 4.63 5.47
C GLY A 7 16.38 3.62 6.35
N LYS A 8 15.98 3.58 7.62
CA LYS A 8 16.30 2.57 8.61
C LYS A 8 16.21 1.19 7.94
N LYS A 9 17.34 0.51 7.73
CA LYS A 9 17.35 -0.91 7.38
C LYS A 9 16.87 -1.65 8.62
N GLU A 10 15.58 -1.94 8.66
CA GLU A 10 15.06 -2.92 9.61
C GLU A 10 15.78 -4.23 9.28
N THR A 11 16.62 -4.68 10.21
CA THR A 11 17.08 -6.07 10.25
C THR A 11 15.88 -6.91 10.67
N GLY A 12 14.90 -6.99 9.77
CA GLY A 12 13.84 -7.98 9.87
C GLY A 12 14.53 -9.32 9.93
N VAL A 13 14.32 -10.04 11.04
CA VAL A 13 14.70 -11.45 11.12
C VAL A 13 13.92 -12.14 10.01
N ILE A 14 14.61 -12.45 8.91
CA ILE A 14 14.06 -13.25 7.82
C ILE A 14 13.96 -14.65 8.39
N VAL A 15 12.81 -14.96 9.01
CA VAL A 15 12.45 -16.32 9.34
C VAL A 15 12.28 -17.03 8.00
N HIS A 16 13.34 -17.69 7.55
CA HIS A 16 13.28 -18.62 6.42
C HIS A 16 12.42 -19.81 6.86
N SER A 17 11.11 -19.63 6.75
CA SER A 17 10.16 -20.74 6.86
C SER A 17 10.48 -21.71 5.73
N LYS A 18 10.79 -22.96 6.07
CA LYS A 18 11.10 -24.02 5.11
C LYS A 18 9.84 -24.25 4.27
N LYS A 19 9.78 -23.58 3.11
CA LYS A 19 8.63 -23.64 2.21
C LYS A 19 8.53 -25.06 1.67
N ASN A 20 7.41 -25.72 1.91
CA ASN A 20 7.18 -27.07 1.40
C ASN A 20 7.15 -27.03 -0.13
N TRP A 21 8.15 -27.63 -0.77
CA TRP A 21 8.28 -27.64 -2.23
C TRP A 21 7.03 -28.23 -2.93
N LEU A 22 6.41 -29.25 -2.34
CA LEU A 22 5.14 -29.80 -2.84
C LEU A 22 3.99 -28.79 -2.84
N SER A 23 3.92 -27.93 -1.82
CA SER A 23 2.92 -26.84 -1.78
C SER A 23 3.17 -25.85 -2.90
N GLU A 24 4.43 -25.52 -3.18
CA GLU A 24 4.77 -24.61 -4.27
C GLU A 24 4.42 -25.17 -5.65
N VAL A 25 4.68 -26.46 -5.87
CA VAL A 25 4.30 -27.13 -7.13
C VAL A 25 2.78 -27.12 -7.29
N MET A 26 2.02 -27.43 -6.23
CA MET A 26 0.56 -27.39 -6.27
C MET A 26 0.01 -25.99 -6.52
N ILE A 27 0.58 -24.97 -5.89
CA ILE A 27 0.21 -23.56 -6.13
C ILE A 27 0.49 -23.20 -7.58
N THR A 28 1.64 -23.61 -8.12
CA THR A 28 2.03 -23.30 -9.50
C THR A 28 1.09 -23.95 -10.50
N ILE A 29 0.79 -25.25 -10.34
CA ILE A 29 -0.14 -25.98 -11.21
C ILE A 29 -1.53 -25.35 -11.14
N THR A 30 -2.02 -25.08 -9.93
CA THR A 30 -3.34 -24.47 -9.74
C THR A 30 -3.42 -23.09 -10.39
N THR A 31 -2.37 -22.28 -10.22
CA THR A 31 -2.27 -20.96 -10.85
C THR A 31 -2.26 -21.08 -12.38
N LEU A 32 -1.53 -22.05 -12.92
CA LEU A 32 -1.47 -22.30 -14.36
C LEU A 32 -2.83 -22.72 -14.92
N VAL A 33 -3.57 -23.60 -14.22
CA VAL A 33 -4.93 -23.99 -14.60
C VAL A 33 -5.87 -22.78 -14.62
N VAL A 34 -5.80 -21.92 -13.61
CA VAL A 34 -6.57 -20.67 -13.57
C VAL A 34 -6.22 -19.76 -14.74
N TRP A 35 -4.94 -19.64 -15.10
CA TRP A 35 -4.52 -18.85 -16.26
C TRP A 35 -5.05 -19.38 -17.58
N ILE A 36 -5.00 -20.71 -17.79
CA ILE A 36 -5.58 -21.34 -18.97
C ILE A 36 -7.08 -21.03 -19.04
N TYR A 37 -7.80 -21.18 -17.93
CA TYR A 37 -9.22 -20.84 -17.85
C TYR A 37 -9.47 -19.37 -18.20
N CYS A 38 -8.70 -18.44 -17.63
CA CYS A 38 -8.80 -17.01 -17.96
C CYS A 38 -8.59 -16.74 -19.46
N ILE A 39 -7.60 -17.39 -20.09
CA ILE A 39 -7.35 -17.25 -21.53
C ILE A 39 -8.55 -17.74 -22.34
N ILE A 40 -9.14 -18.88 -21.97
CA ILE A 40 -10.33 -19.43 -22.65
C ILE A 40 -11.51 -18.45 -22.54
N VAL A 41 -11.75 -17.90 -21.34
CA VAL A 41 -12.81 -16.91 -21.10
C VAL A 41 -12.58 -15.65 -21.93
N ILE A 42 -11.35 -15.13 -21.96
CA ILE A 42 -10.99 -13.97 -22.79
C ILE A 42 -11.24 -14.26 -24.27
N ALA A 43 -10.78 -15.41 -24.76
CA ALA A 43 -10.97 -15.82 -26.16
C ALA A 43 -12.45 -15.96 -26.51
N PHE A 44 -13.29 -16.44 -25.59
CA PHE A 44 -14.74 -16.53 -25.76
C PHE A 44 -15.39 -15.15 -25.95
N PHE A 45 -15.02 -14.16 -25.13
CA PHE A 45 -15.52 -12.79 -25.28
C PHE A 45 -15.01 -12.13 -26.57
N ILE A 46 -13.72 -12.27 -26.89
CA ILE A 46 -13.12 -11.71 -28.12
C ILE A 46 -13.80 -12.30 -29.36
N SER A 47 -14.01 -13.61 -29.40
CA SER A 47 -14.73 -14.28 -30.50
C SER A 47 -16.11 -13.70 -30.74
N SER A 48 -16.82 -13.37 -29.67
CA SER A 48 -18.16 -12.79 -29.76
C SER A 48 -18.13 -11.35 -30.25
N LEU A 49 -17.07 -10.59 -29.94
CA LEU A 49 -16.85 -9.26 -30.49
C LEU A 49 -16.53 -9.30 -31.99
N THR A 50 -15.63 -10.19 -32.41
CA THR A 50 -15.18 -10.29 -33.82
C THR A 50 -16.10 -11.13 -34.71
N ASN A 51 -17.21 -11.66 -34.18
CA ASN A 51 -18.07 -12.63 -34.88
C ASN A 51 -17.33 -13.91 -35.34
N TYR A 52 -16.19 -14.22 -34.74
CA TYR A 52 -15.39 -15.39 -35.10
C TYR A 52 -15.97 -16.66 -34.44
N ASN A 53 -16.68 -17.48 -35.18
CA ASN A 53 -17.41 -18.64 -34.65
C ASN A 53 -16.64 -19.96 -34.87
N ASN A 54 -15.66 -20.25 -34.01
CA ASN A 54 -14.97 -21.56 -33.97
C ASN A 54 -15.86 -22.64 -33.32
N ARG A 55 -15.74 -23.90 -33.77
CA ARG A 55 -16.47 -25.08 -33.25
C ARG A 55 -16.47 -25.16 -31.73
N TYR A 56 -15.31 -24.98 -31.08
CA TYR A 56 -15.20 -25.05 -29.62
C TYR A 56 -16.00 -23.94 -28.91
N ILE A 57 -15.96 -22.73 -29.47
CA ILE A 57 -16.67 -21.58 -28.90
C ILE A 57 -18.19 -21.72 -29.10
N ASN A 58 -18.61 -22.27 -30.24
CA ASN A 58 -20.03 -22.54 -30.51
C ASN A 58 -20.61 -23.61 -29.57
N ILE A 59 -19.82 -24.62 -29.18
CA ILE A 59 -20.24 -25.61 -28.17
C ILE A 59 -20.50 -24.90 -26.83
N ILE A 60 -19.57 -24.03 -26.40
CA ILE A 60 -19.72 -23.26 -25.17
C ILE A 60 -20.97 -22.37 -25.24
N LYS A 61 -21.14 -21.59 -26.32
CA LYS A 61 -22.33 -20.77 -26.55
C LYS A 61 -23.63 -21.57 -26.48
N SER A 62 -23.63 -22.77 -27.06
CA SER A 62 -24.79 -23.66 -27.05
C SER A 62 -25.09 -24.19 -25.64
N TYR A 63 -24.06 -24.57 -24.87
CA TYR A 63 -24.21 -25.04 -23.50
C TYR A 63 -24.81 -23.96 -22.59
N PHE A 64 -24.34 -22.71 -22.74
CA PHE A 64 -24.86 -21.56 -22.00
C PHE A 64 -26.14 -20.96 -22.60
N LYS A 65 -26.63 -21.48 -23.73
CA LYS A 65 -27.77 -20.93 -24.48
C LYS A 65 -27.62 -19.44 -24.77
N MET A 66 -26.40 -19.01 -25.11
CA MET A 66 -26.06 -17.62 -25.38
C MET A 66 -25.76 -17.39 -26.87
N THR A 67 -26.21 -16.27 -27.39
CA THR A 67 -25.84 -15.78 -28.73
C THR A 67 -24.70 -14.77 -28.66
N ASN A 68 -24.09 -14.45 -29.81
CA ASN A 68 -23.12 -13.35 -29.89
C ASN A 68 -23.73 -12.02 -29.46
N HIS A 69 -25.03 -11.83 -29.68
CA HIS A 69 -25.74 -10.63 -29.28
C HIS A 69 -25.81 -10.50 -27.76
N ASP A 70 -26.18 -11.58 -27.05
CA ASP A 70 -26.28 -11.59 -25.59
C ASP A 70 -24.92 -11.29 -24.93
N ILE A 71 -23.85 -11.88 -25.48
CA ILE A 71 -22.49 -11.67 -24.98
C ILE A 71 -22.05 -10.23 -25.19
N ARG A 72 -22.33 -9.64 -26.36
CA ARG A 72 -22.02 -8.22 -26.64
C ARG A 72 -22.82 -7.29 -25.74
N PHE A 73 -24.10 -7.60 -25.53
CA PHE A 73 -24.96 -6.84 -24.63
C PHE A 73 -24.42 -6.89 -23.19
N PHE A 74 -24.02 -8.07 -22.72
CA PHE A 74 -23.39 -8.24 -21.42
C PHE A 74 -22.10 -7.41 -21.27
N ILE A 75 -21.22 -7.41 -22.29
CA ILE A 75 -20.01 -6.59 -22.30
C ILE A 75 -20.38 -5.10 -22.20
N LEU A 76 -21.32 -4.62 -23.03
CA LEU A 76 -21.75 -3.23 -23.02
C LEU A 76 -22.36 -2.82 -21.68
N PHE A 77 -23.23 -3.66 -21.12
CA PHE A 77 -23.83 -3.44 -19.80
C PHE A 77 -22.77 -3.36 -18.69
N THR A 78 -21.79 -4.27 -18.73
CA THR A 78 -20.69 -4.28 -17.75
C THR A 78 -19.83 -3.03 -17.86
N ILE A 79 -19.51 -2.59 -19.07
CA ILE A 79 -18.76 -1.34 -19.30
C ILE A 79 -19.57 -0.13 -18.81
N LEU A 80 -20.86 -0.08 -19.11
CA LEU A 80 -21.74 1.00 -18.65
C LEU A 80 -21.79 1.06 -17.13
N LEU A 81 -21.96 -0.09 -16.48
CA LEU A 81 -21.95 -0.19 -15.02
C LEU A 81 -20.60 0.26 -14.45
N TRP A 82 -19.48 -0.18 -15.03
CA TRP A 82 -18.14 0.26 -14.64
C TRP A 82 -17.98 1.79 -14.78
N ILE A 83 -18.46 2.38 -15.87
CA ILE A 83 -18.45 3.83 -16.09
C ILE A 83 -19.22 4.56 -14.98
N VAL A 84 -20.44 4.10 -14.66
CA VAL A 84 -21.28 4.69 -13.61
C VAL A 84 -20.57 4.65 -12.25
N PHE A 85 -20.00 3.50 -11.87
CA PHE A 85 -19.26 3.38 -10.62
C PHE A 85 -17.97 4.19 -10.62
N TYR A 86 -17.23 4.21 -11.72
CA TYR A 86 -16.01 4.99 -11.86
C TYR A 86 -16.28 6.48 -11.66
N PHE A 87 -17.26 7.04 -12.38
CA PHE A 87 -17.63 8.45 -12.22
C PHE A 87 -18.27 8.75 -10.87
N GLY A 88 -19.03 7.82 -10.30
CA GLY A 88 -19.53 7.92 -8.93
C GLY A 88 -18.41 8.05 -7.90
N LEU A 89 -17.41 7.16 -7.96
CA LEU A 89 -16.25 7.19 -7.08
C LEU A 89 -15.35 8.40 -7.34
N LEU A 90 -15.19 8.80 -8.60
CA LEU A 90 -14.43 9.99 -8.96
C LEU A 90 -15.10 11.25 -8.41
N SER A 91 -16.42 11.36 -8.54
CA SER A 91 -17.22 12.44 -7.96
C SER A 91 -17.11 12.45 -6.44
N TRP A 92 -17.18 11.28 -5.81
CA TRP A 92 -17.00 11.12 -4.37
C TRP A 92 -15.62 11.57 -3.89
N LYS A 93 -14.55 11.24 -4.64
CA LYS A 93 -13.19 11.71 -4.38
C LYS A 93 -13.13 13.23 -4.42
N PHE A 94 -13.65 13.85 -5.48
CA PHE A 94 -13.64 15.31 -5.62
C PHE A 94 -14.47 16.00 -4.55
N TYR A 95 -15.64 15.45 -4.22
CA TYR A 95 -16.48 15.92 -3.13
C TYR A 95 -15.74 15.90 -1.79
N ASN A 96 -15.13 14.77 -1.45
CA ASN A 96 -14.40 14.63 -0.18
C ASN A 96 -13.20 15.57 -0.12
N LEU A 97 -12.46 15.70 -1.22
CA LEU A 97 -11.33 16.62 -1.28
C LEU A 97 -11.78 18.07 -1.11
N LYS A 98 -12.86 18.48 -1.78
CA LYS A 98 -13.39 19.84 -1.68
C LYS A 98 -13.96 20.15 -0.29
N ARG A 99 -14.68 19.21 0.31
CA ARG A 99 -15.36 19.41 1.61
C ARG A 99 -14.44 19.22 2.80
N PHE A 100 -13.59 18.19 2.78
CA PHE A 100 -12.76 17.79 3.92
C PHE A 100 -11.26 18.02 3.69
N GLY A 101 -10.81 18.35 2.48
CA GLY A 101 -9.38 18.55 2.19
C GLY A 101 -8.76 19.78 2.87
N SER A 102 -9.57 20.81 3.16
CA SER A 102 -9.13 21.99 3.92
C SER A 102 -9.08 21.75 5.43
N LEU A 103 -9.69 20.69 5.94
CA LEU A 103 -9.69 20.37 7.35
C LEU A 103 -8.32 19.79 7.74
N ARG A 104 -7.44 20.65 8.25
CA ARG A 104 -6.20 20.24 8.93
C ARG A 104 -6.57 19.53 10.23
N ARG A 105 -6.78 18.21 10.16
CA ARG A 105 -7.01 17.36 11.35
C ARG A 105 -5.76 17.23 12.24
N ARG A 106 -4.56 17.43 11.69
CA ARG A 106 -3.29 17.32 12.44
C ARG A 106 -2.61 18.68 12.50
N SER A 107 -2.58 19.27 13.69
CA SER A 107 -1.59 20.30 14.01
C SER A 107 -0.31 19.58 14.37
N TYR A 108 0.69 19.60 13.49
CA TYR A 108 2.02 19.12 13.86
C TYR A 108 2.63 20.11 14.86
N PRO A 109 3.29 19.62 15.92
CA PRO A 109 4.02 20.51 16.82
C PRO A 109 5.03 21.32 16.00
N LYS A 110 5.22 22.59 16.39
CA LYS A 110 6.24 23.45 15.79
C LYS A 110 7.62 22.80 15.99
N PHE A 111 8.57 23.16 15.14
CA PHE A 111 9.96 22.74 15.32
C PHE A 111 10.44 23.14 16.71
N THR A 112 10.97 22.15 17.44
CA THR A 112 11.52 22.36 18.78
C THR A 112 12.79 23.19 18.66
N THR A 113 12.88 24.26 19.45
CA THR A 113 14.09 25.10 19.52
C THR A 113 15.11 24.53 20.49
N LYS A 114 16.37 24.99 20.41
CA LYS A 114 17.41 24.66 21.41
C LYS A 114 16.93 25.02 22.82
N GLU A 115 16.29 26.17 22.97
CA GLU A 115 15.76 26.68 24.23
C GLU A 115 14.69 25.75 24.81
N ASP A 116 13.75 25.28 23.97
CA ASP A 116 12.72 24.33 24.39
C ASP A 116 13.31 23.01 24.89
N LEU A 117 14.37 22.51 24.25
CA LEU A 117 15.05 21.27 24.65
C LEU A 117 15.83 21.43 25.96
N LEU A 118 16.51 22.56 26.15
CA LEU A 118 17.26 22.83 27.38
C LEU A 118 16.32 23.14 28.56
N ASN A 119 15.17 23.75 28.30
CA ASN A 119 14.13 24.02 29.30
C ASN A 119 13.54 22.74 29.91
N LEU A 120 13.60 21.61 29.19
CA LEU A 120 13.16 20.32 29.72
C LEU A 120 14.09 19.80 30.84
N LYS A 121 15.30 20.38 31.00
CA LYS A 121 16.31 19.96 32.00
C LYS A 121 16.63 18.46 31.96
N LEU A 122 16.41 17.82 30.81
CA LEU A 122 16.70 16.40 30.59
C LEU A 122 18.14 16.16 30.15
N MET A 123 18.87 17.21 29.77
CA MET A 123 20.22 17.11 29.25
C MET A 123 20.98 18.39 29.56
N SER A 124 22.29 18.28 29.75
CA SER A 124 23.16 19.44 29.91
C SER A 124 23.33 20.18 28.57
N GLU A 125 23.59 21.49 28.62
CA GLU A 125 23.89 22.26 27.41
C GLU A 125 25.16 21.75 26.71
N GLU A 126 26.12 21.25 27.47
CA GLU A 126 27.36 20.68 26.96
C GLU A 126 27.11 19.42 26.14
N ASP A 127 26.28 18.50 26.64
CA ASP A 127 25.95 17.25 25.95
C ASP A 127 25.08 17.52 24.72
N TYR A 128 24.18 18.51 24.78
CA TYR A 128 23.43 18.99 23.62
C TYR A 128 24.35 19.52 22.51
N ASN A 129 25.32 20.36 22.86
CA ASN A 129 26.27 20.92 21.90
C ASN A 129 27.19 19.84 21.32
N LYS A 130 27.60 18.85 22.12
CA LYS A 130 28.34 17.67 21.65
C LYS A 130 27.52 16.90 20.62
N LEU A 131 26.25 16.62 20.91
CA LEU A 131 25.31 15.92 20.02
C LEU A 131 25.12 16.62 18.68
N GLN A 132 25.00 17.94 18.70
CA GLN A 132 24.74 18.71 17.48
C GLN A 132 25.96 18.81 16.55
N ASN A 133 27.18 18.85 17.13
CA ASN A 133 28.40 19.17 16.39
C ASN A 133 29.19 17.94 15.90
N SER A 134 28.85 16.74 16.37
CA SER A 134 29.63 15.54 16.06
C SER A 134 28.81 14.52 15.29
N LYS A 135 29.46 13.83 14.35
CA LYS A 135 28.82 12.80 13.50
C LYS A 135 28.75 11.44 14.18
N ILE A 136 29.63 11.17 15.16
CA ILE A 136 29.73 9.93 15.91
C ILE A 136 30.10 10.30 17.35
N ILE A 137 29.32 9.82 18.32
CA ILE A 137 29.58 10.01 19.75
C ILE A 137 29.38 8.68 20.44
N ILE A 138 30.31 8.35 21.33
CA ILE A 138 30.19 7.22 22.24
C ILE A 138 29.99 7.83 23.63
N PHE A 139 28.84 7.56 24.24
CA PHE A 139 28.55 7.98 25.60
C PHE A 139 28.84 6.82 26.55
N GLU A 140 29.67 7.07 27.57
CA GLU A 140 29.90 6.10 28.65
C GLU A 140 28.66 5.97 29.57
N LYS A 141 27.88 7.05 29.69
CA LYS A 141 26.65 7.12 30.49
C LYS A 141 25.57 7.86 29.71
N ASN A 142 24.30 7.45 29.87
CA ASN A 142 23.17 8.04 29.15
C ASN A 142 23.10 9.57 29.38
N PRO A 143 23.21 10.42 28.32
CA PRO A 143 23.17 11.87 28.45
C PRO A 143 21.76 12.41 28.74
N ILE A 144 20.71 11.58 28.58
CA ILE A 144 19.34 11.92 28.93
C ILE A 144 19.08 11.51 30.38
N GLN A 145 18.81 12.51 31.22
CA GLN A 145 18.42 12.34 32.61
C GLN A 145 16.93 11.94 32.69
N GLY A 146 16.62 10.90 33.47
CA GLY A 146 15.23 10.50 33.70
C GLY A 146 14.50 11.49 34.62
N LEU A 147 13.21 11.74 34.36
CA LEU A 147 12.34 12.60 35.17
C LEU A 147 12.15 12.14 36.63
N VAL A 148 12.60 10.93 36.97
CA VAL A 148 12.37 10.27 38.26
C VAL A 148 13.08 10.98 39.43
N ASN A 149 14.13 11.76 39.16
CA ASN A 149 14.97 12.34 40.22
C ASN A 149 14.52 13.71 40.74
N GLN A 150 13.48 14.35 40.17
CA GLN A 150 13.01 15.65 40.68
C GLN A 150 12.05 15.55 41.89
N ASN A 151 11.53 14.35 42.20
CA ASN A 151 10.61 14.15 43.34
C ASN A 151 11.29 13.63 44.62
N LYS A 152 12.62 13.47 44.65
CA LYS A 152 13.33 12.98 45.85
C LYS A 152 13.85 14.06 46.80
N ASN A 153 13.72 15.34 46.43
CA ASN A 153 14.17 16.47 47.25
C ASN A 153 13.01 17.42 47.64
N LYS A 154 11.84 16.85 47.98
CA LYS A 154 10.78 17.58 48.68
C LYS A 154 10.42 16.86 49.96
#